data_AF-A0A446BFY9-F1
#
_entry.id   AF-A0A446BFY9-F1
#
_cell.length_a   1.000
_cell.length_b   1.000
_cell.length_c   1.000
_cell.angle_alpha   90.00
_cell.angle_beta   90.00
_cell.angle_gamma   90.00
#
_symmetry.space_group_name_H-M   'P 1'
#
loop_
_entity.id
_entity.type
_entity.pdbx_description
1 polymer ?
#
loop_
_entity_poly.entity_id
_entity_poly.type
_entity_poly.pdbx_seq_one_letter_code
_entity_poly.pdbx_strand_id
1 'polypeptide(L)'
;MKRGRHYLHLLILLAAAAAGPVQAFNLRTWLDNPPYAGGGTAQEQIQCYALPYGAIGFSSHLLTYLTAFLLSIGRHPLLFWNRLKRRRFNIFVSAVGFCVSCPVTVLTMVRCRRTWPFILLAIWKLFLSATITIMAIHAASLIPSTPPEPPNSPAATPTSSPPDEYESGRRMDNPTVPSSSYASKSSRRYEEEAYPHTSRTANNTIYELRRPASAPASPDGAADSYYSSRRHYRERSYQYTSRTATETSYELRDSATDDAADSDGRPAPAERDANREAPARRYPPSWSEQFQRIWWWVLLYFVGTVVGFVGLMDIVKNNMGTAGRLRAVTGAFGGITLFLVLLFVIGSMFEERDTNRRLNKEQGEPPRDRRGQIAELLSNFSIVMFLSFSVAMVAILFAFYTDWALAAVAGDLL
;
A
#
# COMPACT_ATOMS: atom_id res chain seq x y z
N MET A 1 3.73 22.59 -6.69
CA MET A 1 2.64 21.60 -6.91
C MET A 1 1.96 21.65 -8.29
N LYS A 2 2.27 22.60 -9.20
CA LYS A 2 1.61 22.70 -10.53
C LYS A 2 2.02 21.58 -11.52
N ARG A 3 3.27 21.07 -11.50
CA ARG A 3 3.75 20.01 -12.42
C ARG A 3 2.97 18.69 -12.35
N GLY A 4 2.44 18.30 -11.19
CA GLY A 4 1.77 17.01 -11.03
C GLY A 4 0.42 16.88 -11.76
N ARG A 5 -0.29 17.99 -12.00
CA ARG A 5 -1.56 17.95 -12.75
C ARG A 5 -1.34 17.64 -14.23
N HIS A 6 -0.23 18.12 -14.80
CA HIS A 6 0.05 17.92 -16.22
C HIS A 6 0.32 16.46 -16.56
N TYR A 7 1.04 15.71 -15.70
CA TYR A 7 1.26 14.28 -15.92
C TYR A 7 -0.01 13.45 -15.81
N LEU A 8 -0.92 13.80 -14.89
CA LEU A 8 -2.21 13.10 -14.77
C LEU A 8 -3.06 13.33 -16.03
N HIS A 9 -3.16 14.58 -16.48
CA HIS A 9 -3.86 14.88 -17.73
C HIS A 9 -3.19 14.22 -18.93
N LEU A 10 -1.86 14.18 -18.99
CA LEU A 10 -1.12 13.47 -20.03
C LEU A 10 -1.44 11.97 -20.00
N LEU A 11 -1.47 11.34 -18.82
CA LEU A 11 -1.76 9.90 -18.70
C LEU A 11 -3.21 9.57 -19.05
N ILE A 12 -4.16 10.42 -18.65
CA ILE A 12 -5.57 10.30 -19.04
C ILE A 12 -5.73 10.53 -20.54
N LEU A 13 -5.04 11.52 -21.12
CA LEU A 13 -5.04 11.77 -22.55
C LEU A 13 -4.36 10.64 -23.32
N LEU A 14 -3.28 10.04 -22.78
CA LEU A 14 -2.60 8.90 -23.40
C LEU A 14 -3.49 7.65 -23.36
N ALA A 15 -4.19 7.41 -22.24
CA ALA A 15 -5.16 6.33 -22.12
C ALA A 15 -6.37 6.55 -23.04
N ALA A 16 -6.85 7.79 -23.16
CA ALA A 16 -7.94 8.17 -24.06
C ALA A 16 -7.52 8.15 -25.54
N ALA A 17 -6.26 8.44 -25.86
CA ALA A 17 -5.72 8.38 -27.22
C ALA A 17 -5.34 6.94 -27.64
N ALA A 18 -4.95 6.09 -26.68
CA ALA A 18 -4.73 4.66 -26.92
C ALA A 18 -6.05 3.91 -27.12
N ALA A 19 -7.16 4.43 -26.58
CA ALA A 19 -8.49 4.08 -27.06
C ALA A 19 -8.67 4.71 -28.45
N GLY A 20 -8.16 4.03 -29.49
CA GLY A 20 -8.35 4.44 -30.88
C GLY A 20 -9.83 4.70 -31.18
N PRO A 21 -10.14 5.41 -32.29
CA PRO A 21 -11.51 5.77 -32.63
C PRO A 21 -12.37 4.50 -32.57
N VAL A 22 -13.24 4.45 -31.56
CA VAL A 22 -14.17 3.34 -31.37
C VAL A 22 -15.08 3.38 -32.57
N GLN A 23 -14.74 2.63 -33.62
CA GLN A 23 -15.66 2.31 -34.70
C GLN A 23 -16.95 1.92 -34.02
N ALA A 24 -18.05 2.61 -34.35
CA ALA A 24 -19.30 2.56 -33.60
C ALA A 24 -19.67 1.10 -33.27
N PHE A 25 -19.29 0.68 -32.06
CA PHE A 25 -19.40 -0.70 -31.66
C PHE A 25 -20.86 -0.92 -31.33
N ASN A 26 -21.59 -1.55 -32.26
CA ASN A 26 -22.99 -1.85 -32.04
C ASN A 26 -23.06 -2.99 -31.01
N LEU A 27 -23.10 -2.61 -29.73
CA LEU A 27 -23.13 -3.53 -28.59
C LEU A 27 -24.25 -4.57 -28.76
N ARG A 28 -25.40 -4.16 -29.31
CA ARG A 28 -26.53 -5.05 -29.56
C ARG A 28 -26.20 -6.11 -30.60
N THR A 29 -25.70 -5.73 -31.78
CA THR A 29 -25.27 -6.68 -32.82
C THR A 29 -24.16 -7.61 -32.32
N TRP A 30 -23.26 -7.11 -31.49
CA TRP A 30 -22.20 -7.92 -30.90
C TRP A 30 -22.72 -8.92 -29.85
N LEU A 31 -23.74 -8.54 -29.09
CA LEU A 31 -24.38 -9.39 -28.08
C LEU A 31 -25.29 -10.47 -28.72
N ASP A 32 -25.99 -10.10 -29.79
CA ASP A 32 -26.97 -10.95 -30.48
C ASP A 32 -26.33 -12.01 -31.37
N ASN A 33 -25.06 -11.85 -31.74
CA ASN A 33 -24.28 -12.84 -32.49
C ASN A 33 -23.34 -13.60 -31.53
N PRO A 34 -23.84 -14.62 -30.80
CA PRO A 34 -22.96 -15.44 -29.97
C PRO A 34 -21.98 -16.14 -30.91
N PRO A 35 -20.68 -15.91 -30.75
CA PRO A 35 -19.74 -16.68 -31.53
C PRO A 35 -19.93 -18.14 -31.03
N TYR A 36 -20.13 -19.10 -31.94
CA TYR A 36 -20.21 -20.55 -31.66
C TYR A 36 -21.54 -21.12 -31.18
N ALA A 37 -22.64 -20.79 -31.86
CA ALA A 37 -23.91 -21.51 -31.65
C ALA A 37 -23.82 -23.03 -31.91
N GLY A 38 -22.83 -23.50 -32.70
CA GLY A 38 -22.72 -24.89 -33.18
C GLY A 38 -21.57 -25.75 -32.61
N GLY A 39 -20.93 -25.37 -31.49
CA GLY A 39 -19.91 -26.23 -30.86
C GLY A 39 -18.52 -26.18 -31.52
N GLY A 40 -18.07 -24.98 -31.86
CA GLY A 40 -16.79 -24.72 -32.52
C GLY A 40 -15.54 -25.17 -31.75
N THR A 41 -14.38 -25.06 -32.41
CA THR A 41 -13.06 -25.40 -31.81
C THR A 41 -12.74 -24.53 -30.58
N ALA A 42 -11.79 -24.92 -29.73
CA ALA A 42 -11.44 -24.11 -28.55
C ALA A 42 -10.89 -22.72 -28.92
N GLN A 43 -10.16 -22.62 -30.03
CA GLN A 43 -9.66 -21.36 -30.58
C GLN A 43 -10.80 -20.45 -31.02
N GLU A 44 -11.85 -21.05 -31.57
CA GLU A 44 -13.09 -20.38 -31.82
C GLU A 44 -13.67 -19.91 -30.48
N GLN A 45 -14.03 -20.82 -29.57
CA GLN A 45 -14.69 -20.49 -28.29
C GLN A 45 -14.01 -19.36 -27.50
N ILE A 46 -12.66 -19.25 -27.53
CA ILE A 46 -11.93 -18.19 -26.83
C ILE A 46 -12.25 -16.77 -27.34
N GLN A 47 -12.77 -16.61 -28.56
CA GLN A 47 -13.21 -15.30 -29.07
C GLN A 47 -14.47 -14.77 -28.36
N CYS A 48 -15.16 -15.59 -27.55
CA CYS A 48 -16.18 -15.08 -26.62
C CYS A 48 -15.53 -14.25 -25.50
N TYR A 49 -14.27 -14.58 -25.15
CA TYR A 49 -13.53 -14.00 -24.04
C TYR A 49 -12.80 -12.74 -24.51
N ALA A 50 -13.42 -11.58 -24.30
CA ALA A 50 -12.93 -10.29 -24.79
C ALA A 50 -11.77 -9.69 -23.97
N LEU A 51 -11.32 -10.38 -22.92
CA LEU A 51 -10.27 -9.88 -22.05
C LEU A 51 -8.90 -10.20 -22.63
N PRO A 52 -7.93 -9.28 -22.49
CA PRO A 52 -6.56 -9.55 -22.92
C PRO A 52 -6.01 -10.77 -22.17
N TYR A 53 -5.44 -11.70 -22.93
CA TYR A 53 -4.65 -12.83 -22.46
C TYR A 53 -3.22 -12.69 -23.01
N GLY A 54 -2.36 -13.70 -22.80
CA GLY A 54 -0.98 -13.65 -23.25
C GLY A 54 -0.17 -12.54 -22.57
N ALA A 55 0.69 -11.85 -23.31
CA ALA A 55 1.60 -10.86 -22.74
C ALA A 55 0.86 -9.65 -22.14
N ILE A 56 -0.26 -9.23 -22.76
CA ILE A 56 -1.07 -8.11 -22.27
C ILE A 56 -1.79 -8.51 -20.97
N GLY A 57 -2.40 -9.70 -20.93
CA GLY A 57 -3.00 -10.26 -19.72
C GLY A 57 -1.99 -10.36 -18.58
N PHE A 58 -0.84 -10.95 -18.87
CA PHE A 58 0.28 -11.09 -17.93
C PHE A 58 0.73 -9.73 -17.37
N SER A 59 0.93 -8.74 -18.24
CA SER A 59 1.34 -7.40 -17.83
C SER A 59 0.30 -6.72 -16.94
N SER A 60 -0.99 -6.92 -17.25
CA SER A 60 -2.10 -6.43 -16.43
C SER A 60 -2.10 -7.08 -15.05
N HIS A 61 -1.95 -8.41 -14.97
CA HIS A 61 -1.86 -9.12 -13.70
C HIS A 61 -0.63 -8.68 -12.89
N LEU A 62 0.53 -8.52 -13.53
CA LEU A 62 1.74 -8.00 -12.87
C LEU A 62 1.53 -6.60 -12.30
N LEU A 63 0.94 -5.68 -13.07
CA LEU A 63 0.62 -4.33 -12.60
C LEU A 63 -0.39 -4.35 -11.44
N THR A 64 -1.33 -5.29 -11.48
CA THR A 64 -2.35 -5.49 -10.46
C THR A 64 -1.73 -5.93 -9.14
N TYR A 65 -0.84 -6.93 -9.14
CA TYR A 65 -0.12 -7.36 -7.94
C TYR A 65 0.85 -6.30 -7.44
N LEU A 66 1.56 -5.61 -8.34
CA LEU A 66 2.43 -4.50 -7.97
C LEU A 66 1.64 -3.38 -7.29
N THR A 67 0.44 -3.08 -7.79
CA THR A 67 -0.46 -2.09 -7.18
C THR A 67 -0.89 -2.52 -5.78
N ALA A 68 -1.30 -3.79 -5.61
CA ALA A 68 -1.66 -4.33 -4.31
C ALA A 68 -0.50 -4.27 -3.31
N PHE A 69 0.72 -4.62 -3.76
CA PHE A 69 1.94 -4.55 -2.95
C PHE A 69 2.33 -3.11 -2.58
N LEU A 70 2.24 -2.16 -3.51
CA LEU A 70 2.54 -0.76 -3.22
C LEU A 70 1.52 -0.17 -2.25
N LEU A 71 0.24 -0.53 -2.38
CA LEU A 71 -0.82 -0.14 -1.46
C LEU A 71 -0.62 -0.72 -0.05
N SER A 72 -0.14 -1.97 0.07
CA SER A 72 0.13 -2.56 1.38
C SER A 72 1.30 -1.88 2.11
N ILE A 73 2.23 -1.26 1.37
CA ILE A 73 3.31 -0.42 1.92
C ILE A 73 2.87 1.05 2.14
N GLY A 74 1.67 1.42 1.71
CA GLY A 74 1.17 2.81 1.77
C GLY A 74 1.83 3.75 0.75
N ARG A 75 2.35 3.20 -0.36
CA ARG A 75 2.99 3.93 -1.46
C ARG A 75 2.09 4.02 -2.69
N HIS A 76 2.33 5.04 -3.52
CA HIS A 76 1.52 5.30 -4.70
C HIS A 76 1.90 4.36 -5.86
N PRO A 77 0.93 3.70 -6.53
CA PRO A 77 1.23 2.70 -7.56
C PRO A 77 1.96 3.27 -8.78
N LEU A 78 1.61 4.48 -9.21
CA LEU A 78 2.27 5.15 -10.34
C LEU A 78 3.61 5.81 -10.00
N LEU A 79 3.88 6.07 -8.71
CA LEU A 79 5.04 6.83 -8.25
C LEU A 79 5.57 6.20 -6.97
N PHE A 80 6.37 5.15 -7.16
CA PHE A 80 6.97 4.31 -6.13
C PHE A 80 7.72 5.07 -5.01
N TRP A 81 8.09 6.34 -5.23
CA TRP A 81 8.74 7.20 -4.24
C TRP A 81 7.80 8.05 -3.38
N ASN A 82 6.54 8.23 -3.78
CA ASN A 82 5.62 9.15 -3.12
C ASN A 82 4.64 8.43 -2.20
N ARG A 83 4.51 8.92 -0.96
CA ARG A 83 3.46 8.50 -0.03
C ARG A 83 2.08 8.96 -0.51
N LEU A 84 1.04 8.17 -0.24
CA LEU A 84 -0.35 8.56 -0.50
C LEU A 84 -0.72 9.80 0.33
N LYS A 85 -0.90 10.95 -0.31
CA LYS A 85 -1.30 12.20 0.37
C LYS A 85 -2.80 12.52 0.28
N ARG A 86 -3.52 11.95 -0.69
CA ARG A 86 -4.89 12.38 -1.04
C ARG A 86 -5.88 11.24 -0.97
N ARG A 87 -6.50 11.06 0.21
CA ARG A 87 -7.56 10.06 0.46
C ARG A 87 -8.66 10.06 -0.61
N ARG A 88 -9.27 11.23 -0.87
CA ARG A 88 -10.39 11.35 -1.83
C ARG A 88 -10.01 10.95 -3.24
N PHE A 89 -8.81 11.31 -3.68
CA PHE A 89 -8.34 10.98 -5.03
C PHE A 89 -8.15 9.47 -5.21
N ASN A 90 -7.56 8.79 -4.23
CA ASN A 90 -7.37 7.34 -4.30
C ASN A 90 -8.71 6.59 -4.31
N ILE A 91 -9.65 6.98 -3.44
CA ILE A 91 -11.00 6.38 -3.43
C ILE A 91 -11.69 6.58 -4.78
N PHE A 92 -11.62 7.79 -5.34
CA PHE A 92 -12.21 8.10 -6.64
C PHE A 92 -11.59 7.24 -7.76
N VAL A 93 -10.26 7.15 -7.84
CA VAL A 93 -9.57 6.36 -8.86
C VAL A 93 -9.93 4.87 -8.75
N SER A 94 -9.96 4.31 -7.53
CA SER A 94 -10.35 2.92 -7.32
C SER A 94 -11.82 2.67 -7.69
N ALA A 95 -12.73 3.58 -7.33
CA ALA A 95 -14.14 3.46 -7.69
C ALA A 95 -14.36 3.53 -9.21
N VAL A 96 -13.71 4.47 -9.90
CA VAL A 96 -13.77 4.57 -11.37
C VAL A 96 -13.21 3.30 -12.02
N GLY A 97 -12.07 2.79 -11.54
CA GLY A 97 -11.50 1.54 -12.03
C GLY A 97 -12.46 0.36 -11.92
N PHE A 98 -13.14 0.22 -10.77
CA PHE A 98 -14.14 -0.81 -10.56
C PHE A 98 -15.40 -0.63 -11.41
N CYS A 99 -15.87 0.62 -11.57
CA CYS A 99 -17.02 0.95 -12.42
C CYS A 99 -16.76 0.64 -13.90
N VAL A 100 -15.50 0.65 -14.35
CA VAL A 100 -15.14 0.24 -15.72
C VAL A 100 -14.94 -1.27 -15.82
N SER A 101 -14.26 -1.90 -14.85
CA SER A 101 -13.98 -3.34 -14.89
C SER A 101 -15.24 -4.20 -14.74
N CYS A 102 -16.18 -3.79 -13.89
CA CYS A 102 -17.40 -4.55 -13.61
C CYS A 102 -18.26 -4.75 -14.87
N PRO A 103 -18.66 -3.71 -15.64
CA PRO A 103 -19.41 -3.90 -16.88
C PRO A 103 -18.68 -4.75 -17.92
N VAL A 104 -17.38 -4.54 -18.11
CA VAL A 104 -16.58 -5.35 -19.07
C VAL A 104 -16.61 -6.82 -18.69
N THR A 105 -16.52 -7.12 -17.40
CA THR A 105 -16.55 -8.49 -16.90
C THR A 105 -17.94 -9.10 -17.03
N VAL A 106 -19.01 -8.35 -16.72
CA VAL A 106 -20.40 -8.79 -16.92
C VAL A 106 -20.68 -9.06 -18.39
N LEU A 107 -20.25 -8.18 -19.31
CA LEU A 107 -20.39 -8.40 -20.75
C LEU A 107 -19.66 -9.68 -21.20
N THR A 108 -18.49 -9.95 -20.64
CA THR A 108 -17.74 -11.18 -20.89
C THR A 108 -18.52 -12.41 -20.42
N MET A 109 -19.13 -12.37 -19.23
CA MET A 109 -19.99 -13.46 -18.73
C MET A 109 -21.20 -13.71 -19.62
N VAL A 110 -21.89 -12.65 -20.05
CA VAL A 110 -23.07 -12.75 -20.93
C VAL A 110 -22.71 -13.38 -22.27
N ARG A 111 -21.57 -12.98 -22.86
CA ARG A 111 -21.09 -13.51 -24.14
C ARG A 111 -20.64 -14.96 -24.03
N CYS A 112 -19.93 -15.31 -22.96
CA CYS A 112 -19.45 -16.67 -22.71
C CYS A 112 -20.45 -17.56 -21.95
N ARG A 113 -21.75 -17.21 -21.92
CA ARG A 113 -22.78 -17.93 -21.13
C ARG A 113 -22.94 -19.42 -21.44
N ARG A 114 -22.47 -19.88 -22.61
CA ARG A 114 -22.53 -21.28 -23.02
C ARG A 114 -21.30 -22.10 -22.63
N THR A 115 -20.26 -21.45 -22.14
CA THR A 115 -18.97 -22.08 -21.83
C THR A 115 -18.61 -21.77 -20.39
N TRP A 116 -19.09 -22.63 -19.47
CA TRP A 116 -18.86 -22.51 -18.03
C TRP A 116 -17.42 -22.19 -17.62
N PRO A 117 -16.38 -22.80 -18.22
CA PRO A 117 -15.01 -22.51 -17.81
C PRO A 117 -14.61 -21.03 -17.94
N PHE A 118 -15.02 -20.37 -19.03
CA PHE A 118 -14.77 -18.95 -19.23
C PHE A 118 -15.60 -18.06 -18.28
N ILE A 119 -16.81 -18.51 -17.91
CA ILE A 119 -17.63 -17.82 -16.89
C ILE A 119 -16.91 -17.85 -15.54
N LEU A 120 -16.36 -19.00 -15.12
CA LEU A 120 -15.62 -19.12 -13.87
C LEU A 120 -14.38 -18.21 -13.85
N LEU A 121 -13.65 -18.11 -14.97
CA LEU A 121 -12.54 -17.17 -15.12
C LEU A 121 -12.98 -15.71 -15.05
N ALA A 122 -14.12 -15.36 -15.67
CA ALA A 122 -14.68 -14.02 -15.57
C ALA A 122 -15.12 -13.69 -14.12
N ILE A 123 -15.73 -14.66 -13.42
CA ILE A 123 -16.12 -14.53 -12.01
C ILE A 123 -14.86 -14.26 -11.17
N TRP A 124 -13.82 -15.07 -11.34
CA TRP A 124 -12.57 -14.86 -10.62
C TRP A 124 -11.96 -13.47 -10.86
N LYS A 125 -11.92 -12.99 -12.11
CA LYS A 125 -11.43 -11.62 -12.41
C LYS A 125 -12.30 -10.54 -11.76
N LEU A 126 -13.61 -10.73 -11.68
CA LEU A 126 -14.50 -9.83 -10.94
C LEU A 126 -14.14 -9.81 -9.45
N PHE A 127 -13.91 -10.98 -8.84
CA PHE A 127 -13.48 -11.09 -7.44
C PHE A 127 -12.13 -10.43 -7.19
N LEU A 128 -11.15 -10.62 -8.09
CA LEU A 128 -9.85 -9.95 -8.01
C LEU A 128 -10.03 -8.43 -8.05
N SER A 129 -10.81 -7.93 -9.01
CA SER A 129 -11.06 -6.49 -9.16
C SER A 129 -11.79 -5.90 -7.94
N ALA A 130 -12.82 -6.58 -7.42
CA ALA A 130 -13.54 -6.17 -6.23
C ALA A 130 -12.62 -6.15 -5.00
N THR A 131 -11.85 -7.22 -4.78
CA THR A 131 -10.93 -7.33 -3.64
C THR A 131 -9.91 -6.19 -3.63
N ILE A 132 -9.30 -5.90 -4.78
CA ILE A 132 -8.31 -4.82 -4.89
C ILE A 132 -8.94 -3.45 -4.67
N THR A 133 -10.15 -3.23 -5.16
CA THR A 133 -10.89 -1.99 -4.95
C THR A 133 -11.16 -1.78 -3.46
N ILE A 134 -11.62 -2.83 -2.76
CA ILE A 134 -11.90 -2.78 -1.33
C ILE A 134 -10.60 -2.55 -0.55
N MET A 135 -9.52 -3.26 -0.87
CA MET A 135 -8.20 -3.05 -0.27
C MET A 135 -7.72 -1.60 -0.45
N ALA A 136 -7.87 -1.03 -1.64
CA ALA A 136 -7.46 0.33 -1.94
C ALA A 136 -8.30 1.38 -1.17
N ILE A 137 -9.61 1.19 -1.08
CA ILE A 137 -10.51 2.04 -0.30
C ILE A 137 -10.20 1.93 1.19
N HIS A 138 -9.94 0.72 1.69
CA HIS A 138 -9.56 0.46 3.08
C HIS A 138 -8.23 1.15 3.41
N ALA A 139 -7.20 0.97 2.59
CA ALA A 139 -5.91 1.63 2.75
C ALA A 139 -6.02 3.17 2.69
N ALA A 140 -6.84 3.71 1.77
CA ALA A 140 -7.08 5.15 1.68
C ALA A 140 -7.83 5.70 2.91
N SER A 141 -8.69 4.89 3.53
CA SER A 141 -9.48 5.29 4.70
C SER A 141 -8.65 5.38 5.98
N LEU A 142 -7.50 4.71 6.04
CA LEU A 142 -6.54 4.81 7.15
C LEU A 142 -5.73 6.13 7.14
N ILE A 143 -5.81 6.94 6.08
CA ILE A 143 -5.08 8.21 5.97
C ILE A 143 -5.85 9.31 6.73
N PRO A 144 -5.26 9.95 7.76
CA PRO A 144 -5.88 11.07 8.47
C PRO A 144 -6.21 12.24 7.53
N SER A 145 -7.41 12.81 7.66
CA SER A 145 -7.86 13.93 6.83
C SER A 145 -7.27 15.27 7.24
N THR A 146 -6.82 15.41 8.48
CA THR A 146 -6.21 16.62 9.00
C THR A 146 -4.69 16.47 8.96
N PRO A 147 -3.96 17.41 8.33
CA PRO A 147 -2.53 17.54 8.61
C PRO A 147 -2.36 17.68 10.12
N PRO A 148 -1.32 17.08 10.73
CA PRO A 148 -0.99 17.42 12.10
C PRO A 148 -0.83 18.94 12.15
N GLU A 149 -1.63 19.59 13.00
CA GLU A 149 -1.44 20.99 13.30
C GLU A 149 0.02 21.13 13.73
N PRO A 150 0.81 22.04 13.11
CA PRO A 150 2.20 22.21 13.50
C PRO A 150 2.21 22.40 15.03
N PRO A 151 3.05 21.66 15.77
CA PRO A 151 3.08 21.76 17.23
C PRO A 151 3.15 23.23 17.56
N ASN A 152 2.08 23.73 18.20
CA ASN A 152 1.80 25.14 18.35
C ASN A 152 3.11 25.89 18.52
N SER A 153 3.40 26.80 17.57
CA SER A 153 4.35 27.87 17.87
C SER A 153 4.00 28.36 19.26
N PRO A 154 4.96 28.36 20.19
CA PRO A 154 4.73 28.46 21.63
C PRO A 154 3.63 29.49 21.82
N ALA A 155 2.49 29.02 22.35
CA ALA A 155 1.25 29.78 22.49
C ALA A 155 1.67 31.20 22.79
N ALA A 156 1.46 32.11 21.81
CA ALA A 156 1.92 33.47 21.90
C ALA A 156 1.57 33.92 23.31
N THR A 157 2.60 34.12 24.13
CA THR A 157 2.44 34.41 25.55
C THR A 157 1.36 35.47 25.60
N PRO A 158 0.24 35.25 26.31
CA PRO A 158 -0.80 36.26 26.40
C PRO A 158 -0.05 37.50 26.87
N THR A 159 0.13 38.44 25.95
CA THR A 159 0.87 39.65 26.22
C THR A 159 -0.05 40.32 27.20
N SER A 160 0.33 40.27 28.48
CA SER A 160 -0.34 40.99 29.55
C SER A 160 -0.43 42.41 29.03
N SER A 161 -1.63 42.80 28.61
CA SER A 161 -1.97 44.18 28.39
C SER A 161 -1.53 44.90 29.67
N PRO A 162 -0.68 45.94 29.58
CA PRO A 162 -0.32 46.72 30.73
C PRO A 162 -1.61 47.20 31.41
N PRO A 163 -1.66 47.21 32.76
CA PRO A 163 -2.83 47.70 33.46
C PRO A 163 -3.12 49.12 32.98
N ASP A 164 -4.35 49.36 32.53
CA ASP A 164 -4.84 50.67 32.15
C ASP A 164 -4.55 51.64 33.30
N GLU A 165 -3.58 52.52 33.06
CA GLU A 165 -3.27 53.65 33.90
C GLU A 165 -4.48 54.60 33.86
N TYR A 166 -4.88 55.01 35.05
CA TYR A 166 -6.04 55.83 35.35
C TYR A 166 -5.94 57.19 34.65
N GLU A 167 -6.45 57.34 33.43
CA GLU A 167 -6.58 58.67 32.80
C GLU A 167 -7.90 59.34 33.26
N SER A 168 -7.79 59.94 34.43
CA SER A 168 -8.73 60.91 34.98
C SER A 168 -8.73 62.18 34.12
N GLY A 169 -9.81 62.35 33.34
CA GLY A 169 -10.44 63.65 33.13
C GLY A 169 -9.95 64.50 31.96
N ARG A 170 -10.75 64.57 30.89
CA ARG A 170 -11.40 65.84 30.51
C ARG A 170 -12.52 65.64 29.49
N ARG A 171 -13.69 66.02 29.95
CA ARG A 171 -14.86 66.47 29.20
C ARG A 171 -14.50 67.57 28.20
N MET A 172 -14.87 67.40 26.94
CA MET A 172 -15.42 68.46 26.11
C MET A 172 -16.39 67.88 25.09
N ASP A 173 -17.41 68.68 24.82
CA ASP A 173 -18.68 68.30 24.26
C ASP A 173 -18.71 68.38 22.72
N ASN A 174 -19.63 67.58 22.15
CA ASN A 174 -20.47 67.90 20.97
C ASN A 174 -19.84 67.87 19.54
N PRO A 175 -20.64 67.89 18.46
CA PRO A 175 -21.81 67.08 18.11
C PRO A 175 -21.76 66.45 16.68
N THR A 176 -22.48 65.33 16.51
CA THR A 176 -23.41 64.99 15.39
C THR A 176 -22.94 64.86 13.92
N VAL A 177 -23.67 63.97 13.22
CA VAL A 177 -23.95 63.77 11.77
C VAL A 177 -23.11 62.74 10.96
N PRO A 178 -23.66 62.11 9.87
CA PRO A 178 -24.19 60.75 9.95
C PRO A 178 -23.67 59.77 8.85
N SER A 179 -24.13 58.53 8.98
CA SER A 179 -24.21 57.40 8.02
C SER A 179 -23.89 57.60 6.53
N SER A 180 -23.09 56.69 5.98
CA SER A 180 -23.20 56.14 4.60
C SER A 180 -22.35 54.86 4.52
N SER A 181 -22.92 53.64 4.62
CA SER A 181 -23.31 52.80 3.47
C SER A 181 -22.45 53.04 2.21
N TYR A 182 -21.61 52.08 1.80
CA TYR A 182 -21.57 51.54 0.43
C TYR A 182 -20.75 50.24 0.40
N ALA A 183 -21.41 49.18 -0.02
CA ALA A 183 -20.78 47.97 -0.55
C ALA A 183 -20.26 48.25 -1.97
N SER A 184 -19.09 47.72 -2.33
CA SER A 184 -18.78 47.39 -3.73
C SER A 184 -17.54 46.50 -3.86
N LYS A 185 -17.75 45.36 -4.53
CA LYS A 185 -16.75 44.44 -5.07
C LYS A 185 -16.03 45.07 -6.26
N SER A 186 -14.71 44.89 -6.38
CA SER A 186 -14.01 44.85 -7.67
C SER A 186 -12.59 44.29 -7.46
N SER A 187 -12.35 43.02 -7.82
CA SER A 187 -11.64 42.62 -9.05
C SER A 187 -10.18 43.10 -9.10
N ARG A 188 -9.25 42.33 -8.50
CA ARG A 188 -7.81 42.45 -8.77
C ARG A 188 -7.45 41.61 -10.00
N ARG A 189 -7.29 42.31 -11.12
CA ARG A 189 -6.52 41.90 -12.30
C ARG A 189 -5.04 41.93 -11.90
N TYR A 190 -4.34 40.80 -11.97
CA TYR A 190 -2.88 40.75 -11.91
C TYR A 190 -2.34 40.90 -13.34
N GLU A 191 -1.74 42.04 -13.62
CA GLU A 191 -0.67 42.19 -14.62
C GLU A 191 0.69 41.99 -13.93
N GLU A 192 1.74 41.80 -14.74
CA GLU A 192 3.15 41.47 -14.44
C GLU A 192 3.51 39.98 -14.58
N GLU A 193 4.54 39.59 -15.31
CA GLU A 193 5.43 40.29 -16.23
C GLU A 193 6.19 39.20 -17.02
N ALA A 194 6.47 39.46 -18.28
CA ALA A 194 7.26 38.60 -19.13
C ALA A 194 8.75 38.90 -18.91
N TYR A 195 9.58 37.87 -18.70
CA TYR A 195 11.02 37.95 -18.96
C TYR A 195 11.52 36.70 -19.70
N PRO A 196 12.48 36.85 -20.63
CA PRO A 196 12.69 35.89 -21.70
C PRO A 196 13.82 34.89 -21.43
N HIS A 197 13.77 33.84 -22.24
CA HIS A 197 14.73 32.76 -22.40
C HIS A 197 16.19 33.23 -22.54
N THR A 198 17.09 32.56 -21.81
CA THR A 198 18.48 32.37 -22.23
C THR A 198 18.81 30.87 -22.27
N SER A 199 19.02 30.39 -23.49
CA SER A 199 19.49 29.05 -23.81
C SER A 199 20.97 28.93 -23.45
N ARG A 200 21.32 27.94 -22.63
CA ARG A 200 22.72 27.55 -22.40
C ARG A 200 22.92 26.11 -22.82
N THR A 201 23.48 25.95 -24.01
CA THR A 201 24.15 24.77 -24.52
C THR A 201 25.34 24.45 -23.62
N ALA A 202 25.41 23.22 -23.13
CA ALA A 202 26.60 22.69 -22.47
C ALA A 202 26.90 21.28 -22.99
N ASN A 203 28.04 21.19 -23.66
CA ASN A 203 28.70 19.99 -24.14
C ASN A 203 28.99 19.03 -22.98
N ASN A 204 28.65 17.76 -23.14
CA ASN A 204 29.13 16.70 -22.26
C ASN A 204 30.33 16.00 -22.90
N THR A 205 31.48 16.27 -22.30
CA THR A 205 32.77 15.62 -22.51
C THR A 205 32.74 14.20 -21.97
N ILE A 206 33.32 13.30 -22.76
CA ILE A 206 33.56 11.88 -22.48
C ILE A 206 34.64 11.77 -21.41
N TYR A 207 34.38 11.01 -20.34
CA TYR A 207 35.43 10.54 -19.42
C TYR A 207 35.63 9.03 -19.62
N GLU A 208 36.79 8.68 -20.17
CA GLU A 208 37.35 7.34 -20.19
C GLU A 208 37.52 6.80 -18.76
N LEU A 209 36.99 5.59 -18.50
CA LEU A 209 37.31 4.82 -17.31
C LEU A 209 38.58 4.00 -17.58
N ARG A 210 39.72 4.50 -17.10
CA ARG A 210 41.00 3.78 -17.06
C ARG A 210 40.99 2.77 -15.91
N ARG A 211 41.02 1.46 -16.22
CA ARG A 211 41.31 0.39 -15.24
C ARG A 211 42.76 0.51 -14.75
N PRO A 212 43.04 0.35 -13.46
CA PRO A 212 44.32 -0.16 -13.01
C PRO A 212 44.27 -1.67 -12.79
N ALA A 213 45.32 -2.31 -13.27
CA ALA A 213 45.61 -3.72 -13.18
C ALA A 213 46.09 -4.12 -11.77
N SER A 214 45.79 -5.38 -11.44
CA SER A 214 46.52 -6.33 -10.60
C SER A 214 47.73 -5.85 -9.78
N ALA A 215 47.71 -6.17 -8.48
CA ALA A 215 48.90 -6.42 -7.68
C ALA A 215 48.62 -7.56 -6.65
N PRO A 216 49.67 -8.26 -6.17
CA PRO A 216 49.63 -9.70 -5.89
C PRO A 216 49.43 -10.07 -4.42
N ALA A 217 49.19 -11.36 -4.21
CA ALA A 217 49.08 -12.02 -2.91
C ALA A 217 50.45 -12.24 -2.23
N SER A 218 50.53 -11.98 -0.92
CA SER A 218 51.42 -12.66 0.02
C SER A 218 51.14 -12.27 1.49
N PRO A 219 51.60 -13.07 2.47
CA PRO A 219 50.82 -13.41 3.65
C PRO A 219 51.41 -12.86 4.97
N ASP A 220 50.68 -13.16 6.04
CA ASP A 220 51.04 -13.11 7.46
C ASP A 220 51.20 -11.75 8.14
N GLY A 221 50.66 -11.69 9.36
CA GLY A 221 51.12 -10.75 10.38
C GLY A 221 50.04 -9.82 10.93
N ALA A 222 49.51 -10.24 12.08
CA ALA A 222 48.88 -9.43 13.12
C ALA A 222 49.04 -7.90 13.01
N ALA A 223 47.90 -7.21 12.87
CA ALA A 223 47.75 -5.84 13.30
C ALA A 223 46.33 -5.64 13.84
N ASP A 224 46.29 -5.52 15.16
CA ASP A 224 45.16 -5.15 15.98
C ASP A 224 44.46 -3.86 15.53
N SER A 225 43.17 -3.79 15.88
CA SER A 225 42.58 -2.60 16.48
C SER A 225 42.74 -1.27 15.73
N TYR A 226 41.94 -1.00 14.67
CA TYR A 226 41.56 0.39 14.35
C TYR A 226 40.34 0.59 13.42
N TYR A 227 39.49 -0.43 13.17
CA TYR A 227 38.36 -0.29 12.22
C TYR A 227 36.95 -0.66 12.73
N SER A 228 36.74 -0.80 14.04
CA SER A 228 35.40 -1.06 14.62
C SER A 228 34.60 0.20 14.98
N SER A 229 35.24 1.39 15.05
CA SER A 229 34.58 2.61 15.57
C SER A 229 33.76 3.44 14.56
N ARG A 230 33.61 3.00 13.29
CA ARG A 230 32.87 3.79 12.26
C ARG A 230 31.50 3.25 11.85
N ARG A 231 31.06 2.08 12.35
CA ARG A 231 29.67 1.60 12.15
C ARG A 231 28.71 1.97 13.28
N HIS A 232 29.18 2.43 14.43
CA HIS A 232 28.32 2.79 15.57
C HIS A 232 27.79 4.22 15.61
N TYR A 233 28.09 5.06 14.62
CA TYR A 233 27.55 6.43 14.54
C TYR A 233 26.40 6.61 13.55
N ARG A 234 26.07 5.60 12.72
CA ARG A 234 25.00 5.72 11.71
C ARG A 234 23.69 4.99 12.07
N GLU A 235 23.66 4.25 13.18
CA GLU A 235 22.44 3.65 13.75
C GLU A 235 21.88 4.43 14.95
N ARG A 236 22.60 5.45 15.45
CA ARG A 236 22.18 6.21 16.63
C ARG A 236 21.12 7.30 16.35
N SER A 237 20.69 7.48 15.10
CA SER A 237 19.71 8.51 14.70
C SER A 237 18.27 8.02 14.55
N TYR A 238 17.96 6.77 14.96
CA TYR A 238 16.56 6.29 15.06
C TYR A 238 16.18 5.75 16.45
N GLN A 239 17.02 5.95 17.47
CA GLN A 239 16.76 5.55 18.86
C GLN A 239 16.52 6.74 19.81
N TYR A 240 15.90 7.82 19.32
CA TYR A 240 15.42 8.85 20.23
C TYR A 240 13.91 8.69 20.48
N THR A 241 13.61 8.33 21.73
CA THR A 241 12.30 8.35 22.41
C THR A 241 11.27 7.28 22.05
N SER A 242 11.54 6.05 22.51
CA SER A 242 10.50 5.23 23.15
C SER A 242 11.06 4.71 24.49
N ARG A 243 11.34 5.64 25.41
CA ARG A 243 11.35 5.29 26.83
C ARG A 243 9.90 5.01 27.19
N THR A 244 9.55 3.73 27.26
CA THR A 244 8.38 3.25 27.98
C THR A 244 8.51 3.75 29.42
N ALA A 245 7.78 4.82 29.73
CA ALA A 245 7.31 5.05 31.07
C ALA A 245 6.32 3.92 31.38
N THR A 246 6.83 2.77 31.79
CA THR A 246 6.09 1.92 32.73
C THR A 246 6.11 2.68 34.04
N GLU A 247 5.06 3.47 34.26
CA GLU A 247 4.62 3.86 35.59
C GLU A 247 4.33 2.57 36.35
N THR A 248 5.34 2.07 37.03
CA THR A 248 5.12 1.28 38.23
C THR A 248 4.73 2.29 39.29
N SER A 249 3.43 2.52 39.44
CA SER A 249 2.85 3.17 40.61
C SER A 249 3.14 2.28 41.82
N TYR A 250 4.29 2.50 42.45
CA TYR A 250 4.51 2.03 43.80
C TYR A 250 3.64 2.90 44.70
N GLU A 251 2.53 2.35 45.18
CA GLU A 251 1.87 2.82 46.39
C GLU A 251 2.85 2.71 47.56
N LEU A 252 3.68 3.74 47.76
CA LEU A 252 4.32 3.97 49.04
C LEU A 252 3.29 4.69 49.91
N ARG A 253 2.42 3.88 50.52
CA ARG A 253 1.49 4.29 51.58
C ARG A 253 2.32 4.48 52.86
N ASP A 254 3.06 5.57 52.93
CA ASP A 254 3.68 5.99 54.18
C ASP A 254 2.65 6.75 55.03
N SER A 255 2.49 6.18 56.22
CA SER A 255 1.68 6.60 57.34
C SER A 255 2.38 7.74 58.08
N ALA A 256 1.76 8.94 58.10
CA ALA A 256 1.96 10.06 59.03
C ALA A 256 1.40 11.31 58.33
N THR A 257 0.60 12.20 58.91
CA THR A 257 0.32 12.51 60.30
C THR A 257 -0.95 13.38 60.30
N ASP A 258 -1.71 13.24 61.38
CA ASP A 258 -2.84 14.06 61.75
C ASP A 258 -2.51 15.57 61.85
N ASP A 259 -3.60 16.34 61.90
CA ASP A 259 -3.73 17.70 62.46
C ASP A 259 -3.31 18.90 61.59
N ALA A 260 -4.28 19.42 60.84
CA ALA A 260 -4.66 20.83 60.94
C ALA A 260 -6.00 21.05 60.21
N ALA A 261 -7.07 21.16 61.00
CA ALA A 261 -8.34 21.71 60.55
C ALA A 261 -8.16 23.22 60.32
N ASP A 262 -8.16 23.64 59.05
CA ASP A 262 -8.41 25.04 58.69
C ASP A 262 -9.81 25.12 58.06
N SER A 263 -10.67 25.84 58.76
CA SER A 263 -12.08 26.03 58.45
C SER A 263 -12.25 27.26 57.56
N ASP A 264 -12.01 27.10 56.26
CA ASP A 264 -12.67 27.98 55.28
C ASP A 264 -12.87 27.26 53.96
N GLY A 265 -14.06 26.65 53.83
CA GLY A 265 -14.46 25.76 52.75
C GLY A 265 -14.67 26.46 51.41
N ARG A 266 -13.60 26.92 50.76
CA ARG A 266 -13.59 27.19 49.32
C ARG A 266 -12.33 26.62 48.67
N PRO A 267 -12.43 25.50 47.92
CA PRO A 267 -11.29 25.00 47.15
C PRO A 267 -10.88 26.05 46.12
N ALA A 268 -9.58 26.36 46.09
CA ALA A 268 -9.00 27.32 45.16
C ALA A 268 -9.30 26.90 43.71
N PRO A 269 -9.74 27.83 42.82
CA PRO A 269 -10.16 27.51 41.45
C PRO A 269 -9.03 27.07 40.50
N ALA A 270 -7.78 26.97 40.97
CA ALA A 270 -6.62 26.71 40.13
C ALA A 270 -6.28 25.21 39.92
N GLU A 271 -6.84 24.30 40.72
CA GLU A 271 -6.44 22.89 40.69
C GLU A 271 -7.38 22.00 39.84
N ARG A 272 -8.54 22.52 39.46
CA ARG A 272 -9.54 21.73 38.70
C ARG A 272 -9.17 21.48 37.23
N ASP A 273 -8.20 22.21 36.68
CA ASP A 273 -7.76 22.07 35.29
C ASP A 273 -6.49 21.24 35.09
N ALA A 274 -5.73 20.95 36.15
CA ALA A 274 -4.50 20.15 36.07
C ALA A 274 -4.78 18.65 35.81
N ASN A 275 -5.98 18.17 36.16
CA ASN A 275 -6.45 16.81 35.89
C ASN A 275 -7.23 16.68 34.58
N ARG A 276 -7.20 17.70 33.71
CA ARG A 276 -7.70 17.54 32.35
C ARG A 276 -6.70 16.69 31.59
N GLU A 277 -6.81 15.37 31.78
CA GLU A 277 -6.01 14.32 31.14
C GLU A 277 -5.74 14.74 29.69
N ALA A 278 -4.48 15.08 29.42
CA ALA A 278 -4.06 15.44 28.08
C ALA A 278 -4.52 14.30 27.17
N PRO A 279 -5.32 14.57 26.12
CA PRO A 279 -5.96 13.53 25.34
C PRO A 279 -4.88 12.56 24.90
N ALA A 280 -4.96 11.32 25.41
CA ALA A 280 -3.93 10.32 25.22
C ALA A 280 -3.52 10.31 23.75
N ARG A 281 -2.26 10.67 23.47
CA ARG A 281 -1.74 10.69 22.10
C ARG A 281 -1.88 9.27 21.57
N ARG A 282 -2.93 9.02 20.79
CA ARG A 282 -3.11 7.74 20.10
C ARG A 282 -1.95 7.62 19.14
N TYR A 283 -0.96 6.82 19.52
CA TYR A 283 0.07 6.39 18.60
C TYR A 283 -0.63 5.74 17.40
N PRO A 284 -0.18 6.02 16.16
CA PRO A 284 -0.76 5.36 15.00
C PRO A 284 -0.68 3.84 15.22
N PRO A 285 -1.74 3.09 14.87
CA PRO A 285 -1.76 1.65 15.07
C PRO A 285 -0.52 1.03 14.44
N SER A 286 0.08 0.09 15.17
CA SER A 286 1.32 -0.56 14.76
C SER A 286 1.18 -1.15 13.36
N TRP A 287 2.25 -1.12 12.57
CA TRP A 287 2.24 -1.52 11.16
C TRP A 287 1.72 -2.96 10.97
N SER A 288 1.96 -3.85 11.93
CA SER A 288 1.47 -5.23 11.96
C SER A 288 -0.05 -5.33 12.03
N GLU A 289 -0.73 -4.50 12.83
CA GLU A 289 -2.20 -4.54 12.93
C GLU A 289 -2.87 -4.10 11.62
N GLN A 290 -2.31 -3.07 10.98
CA GLN A 290 -2.82 -2.60 9.69
C GLN A 290 -2.62 -3.67 8.61
N PHE A 291 -1.45 -4.32 8.61
CA PHE A 291 -1.13 -5.39 7.69
C PHE A 291 -2.09 -6.57 7.86
N GLN A 292 -2.31 -7.04 9.09
CA GLN A 292 -3.19 -8.19 9.38
C GLN A 292 -4.64 -7.97 8.91
N ARG A 293 -5.17 -6.75 9.06
CA ARG A 293 -6.51 -6.40 8.55
C ARG A 293 -6.59 -6.48 7.02
N ILE A 294 -5.51 -6.14 6.32
CA ILE A 294 -5.46 -6.21 4.86
C ILE A 294 -5.42 -7.67 4.38
N TRP A 295 -4.76 -8.57 5.11
CA TRP A 295 -4.67 -9.99 4.74
C TRP A 295 -5.99 -10.73 4.75
N TRP A 296 -6.99 -10.27 5.51
CA TRP A 296 -8.33 -10.87 5.46
C TRP A 296 -8.93 -10.83 4.04
N TRP A 297 -8.60 -9.80 3.26
CA TRP A 297 -9.03 -9.68 1.86
C TRP A 297 -8.36 -10.71 0.94
N VAL A 298 -7.17 -11.21 1.30
CA VAL A 298 -6.49 -12.27 0.55
C VAL A 298 -7.28 -13.58 0.59
N LEU A 299 -8.00 -13.86 1.69
CA LEU A 299 -8.89 -15.03 1.76
C LEU A 299 -10.03 -14.95 0.74
N LEU A 300 -10.62 -13.76 0.56
CA LEU A 300 -11.66 -13.56 -0.45
C LEU A 300 -11.10 -13.77 -1.86
N TYR A 301 -9.89 -13.27 -2.12
CA TYR A 301 -9.18 -13.52 -3.38
C TYR A 301 -8.87 -15.01 -3.59
N PHE A 302 -8.50 -15.73 -2.53
CA PHE A 302 -8.23 -17.17 -2.58
C PHE A 302 -9.47 -17.95 -3.03
N VAL A 303 -10.65 -17.64 -2.49
CA VAL A 303 -11.92 -18.27 -2.93
C VAL A 303 -12.14 -18.05 -4.42
N GLY A 304 -11.98 -16.81 -4.91
CA GLY A 304 -12.08 -16.52 -6.35
C GLY A 304 -11.05 -17.28 -7.17
N THR A 305 -9.82 -17.42 -6.67
CA THR A 305 -8.73 -18.14 -7.33
C THR A 305 -9.04 -19.62 -7.50
N VAL A 306 -9.61 -20.27 -6.47
CA VAL A 306 -10.06 -21.66 -6.56
C VAL A 306 -11.13 -21.83 -7.64
N VAL A 307 -12.12 -20.93 -7.69
CA VAL A 307 -13.17 -20.94 -8.72
C VAL A 307 -12.58 -20.78 -10.12
N GLY A 308 -11.67 -19.82 -10.30
CA GLY A 308 -10.95 -19.62 -11.57
C GLY A 308 -10.10 -20.82 -11.96
N PHE A 309 -9.46 -21.48 -10.98
CA PHE A 309 -8.64 -22.67 -11.18
C PHE A 309 -9.45 -23.85 -11.70
N VAL A 310 -10.63 -24.12 -11.13
CA VAL A 310 -11.51 -25.18 -11.64
C VAL A 310 -11.87 -24.93 -13.10
N GLY A 311 -12.24 -23.69 -13.45
CA GLY A 311 -12.51 -23.32 -14.84
C GLY A 311 -11.30 -23.51 -15.75
N LEU A 312 -10.13 -23.05 -15.33
CA LEU A 312 -8.91 -23.20 -16.14
C LEU A 312 -8.54 -24.68 -16.35
N MET A 313 -8.60 -25.50 -15.30
CA MET A 313 -8.25 -26.91 -15.40
C MET A 313 -9.16 -27.67 -16.36
N ASP A 314 -10.45 -27.32 -16.43
CA ASP A 314 -11.37 -27.89 -17.41
C ASP A 314 -10.94 -27.55 -18.85
N ILE A 315 -10.60 -26.28 -19.12
CA ILE A 315 -10.07 -25.85 -20.43
C ILE A 315 -8.79 -26.61 -20.78
N VAL A 316 -7.86 -26.68 -19.82
CA VAL A 316 -6.56 -27.31 -20.01
C VAL A 316 -6.73 -28.79 -20.31
N LYS A 317 -7.52 -29.51 -19.52
CA LYS A 317 -7.79 -30.94 -19.70
C LYS A 317 -8.36 -31.24 -21.08
N ASN A 318 -9.34 -30.44 -21.53
CA ASN A 318 -10.00 -30.64 -22.81
C ASN A 318 -9.12 -30.31 -24.03
N ASN A 319 -8.05 -29.53 -23.84
CA ASN A 319 -7.15 -29.09 -24.92
C ASN A 319 -5.73 -29.67 -24.85
N MET A 320 -5.40 -30.42 -23.80
CA MET A 320 -4.04 -30.92 -23.57
C MET A 320 -3.58 -31.89 -24.67
N GLY A 321 -4.50 -32.68 -25.21
CA GLY A 321 -4.20 -33.64 -26.29
C GLY A 321 -3.88 -32.95 -27.62
N THR A 322 -4.57 -31.87 -27.95
CA THR A 322 -4.51 -31.21 -29.26
C THR A 322 -3.45 -30.10 -29.35
N ALA A 323 -3.23 -29.35 -28.26
CA ALA A 323 -2.33 -28.20 -28.27
C ALA A 323 -0.96 -28.54 -27.65
N GLY A 324 0.03 -28.85 -28.49
CA GLY A 324 1.42 -29.08 -28.03
C GLY A 324 2.02 -27.89 -27.27
N ARG A 325 1.66 -26.66 -27.65
CA ARG A 325 2.08 -25.43 -26.94
C ARG A 325 1.54 -25.36 -25.51
N LEU A 326 0.28 -25.75 -25.31
CA LEU A 326 -0.34 -25.76 -24.00
C LEU A 326 0.41 -26.71 -23.05
N ARG A 327 0.82 -27.90 -23.54
CA ARG A 327 1.61 -28.84 -22.73
C ARG A 327 2.95 -28.24 -22.30
N ALA A 328 3.64 -27.53 -23.18
CA ALA A 328 4.90 -26.87 -22.85
C ALA A 328 4.71 -25.80 -21.77
N VAL A 329 3.68 -24.96 -21.90
CA VAL A 329 3.33 -23.93 -20.90
C VAL A 329 2.95 -24.58 -19.56
N THR A 330 2.05 -25.57 -19.55
CA THR A 330 1.65 -26.29 -18.33
C THR A 330 2.84 -27.00 -17.67
N GLY A 331 3.74 -27.60 -18.47
CA GLY A 331 4.95 -28.22 -17.96
C GLY A 331 5.90 -27.22 -17.30
N ALA A 332 6.12 -26.06 -17.92
CA ALA A 332 6.99 -25.01 -17.37
C ALA A 332 6.43 -24.45 -16.05
N PHE A 333 5.16 -24.04 -16.03
CA PHE A 333 4.52 -23.52 -14.80
C PHE A 333 4.36 -24.59 -13.72
N GLY A 334 4.06 -25.82 -14.09
CA GLY A 334 4.00 -26.96 -13.17
C GLY A 334 5.36 -27.24 -12.52
N GLY A 335 6.44 -27.20 -13.30
CA GLY A 335 7.81 -27.35 -12.80
C GLY A 335 8.22 -26.24 -11.83
N ILE A 336 7.93 -24.98 -12.16
CA ILE A 336 8.17 -23.83 -11.27
C ILE A 336 7.39 -23.97 -9.97
N THR A 337 6.11 -24.33 -10.06
CA THR A 337 5.24 -24.49 -8.89
C THR A 337 5.75 -25.62 -7.99
N LEU A 338 6.08 -26.78 -8.56
CA LEU A 338 6.66 -27.91 -7.83
C LEU A 338 7.98 -27.52 -7.15
N PHE A 339 8.84 -26.79 -7.85
CA PHE A 339 10.09 -26.29 -7.30
C PHE A 339 9.88 -25.36 -6.11
N LEU A 340 8.93 -24.42 -6.18
CA LEU A 340 8.61 -23.53 -5.06
C LEU A 340 8.01 -24.28 -3.86
N VAL A 341 7.14 -25.27 -4.11
CA VAL A 341 6.59 -26.12 -3.04
C VAL A 341 7.71 -26.93 -2.37
N LEU A 342 8.67 -27.44 -3.16
CA LEU A 342 9.83 -28.15 -2.62
C LEU A 342 10.73 -27.22 -1.78
N LEU A 343 11.00 -26.00 -2.25
CA LEU A 343 11.71 -24.98 -1.46
C LEU A 343 10.96 -24.65 -0.16
N PHE A 344 9.63 -24.59 -0.20
CA PHE A 344 8.80 -24.38 0.99
C PHE A 344 8.96 -25.51 2.00
N VAL A 345 8.83 -26.77 1.57
CA VAL A 345 8.98 -27.95 2.43
C VAL A 345 10.39 -28.02 3.03
N ILE A 346 11.41 -27.76 2.22
CA ILE A 346 12.81 -27.72 2.70
C ILE A 346 12.99 -26.59 3.72
N GLY A 347 12.48 -25.39 3.42
CA GLY A 347 12.53 -24.24 4.31
C GLY A 347 11.88 -24.52 5.66
N SER A 348 10.68 -25.11 5.66
CA SER A 348 9.97 -25.48 6.90
C SER A 348 10.74 -26.55 7.70
N MET A 349 11.36 -27.51 7.02
CA MET A 349 12.21 -28.51 7.69
C MET A 349 13.47 -27.90 8.33
N PHE A 350 14.08 -26.90 7.70
CA PHE A 350 15.22 -26.19 8.28
C PHE A 350 14.82 -25.34 9.48
N GLU A 351 13.68 -24.65 9.41
CA GLU A 351 13.16 -23.83 10.51
C GLU A 351 12.79 -24.68 11.73
N GLU A 352 12.19 -25.85 11.52
CA GLU A 352 11.92 -26.82 12.59
C GLU A 352 13.20 -27.31 13.25
N ARG A 353 14.23 -27.63 12.45
CA ARG A 353 15.55 -28.06 12.97
C ARG A 353 16.24 -26.96 13.77
N ASP A 354 16.19 -25.72 13.32
CA ASP A 354 16.79 -24.58 14.03
C ASP A 354 16.04 -24.28 15.33
N THR A 355 14.71 -24.39 15.32
CA THR A 355 13.88 -24.23 16.53
C THR A 355 14.21 -25.32 17.55
N ASN A 356 14.28 -26.58 17.12
CA ASN A 356 14.67 -27.70 17.99
C ASN A 356 16.10 -27.57 18.53
N ARG A 357 17.06 -27.07 17.73
CA ARG A 357 18.42 -26.80 18.21
C ARG A 357 18.48 -25.72 19.28
N ARG A 358 17.64 -24.68 19.18
CA ARG A 358 17.55 -23.62 20.19
C ARG A 358 16.96 -24.15 21.49
N LEU A 359 15.89 -24.94 21.41
CA LEU A 359 15.25 -25.56 22.58
C LEU A 359 16.22 -26.49 23.34
N ASN A 360 16.99 -27.32 22.63
CA ASN A 360 17.96 -28.22 23.26
C ASN A 360 19.12 -27.50 23.95
N LYS A 361 19.50 -26.28 23.50
CA LYS A 361 20.53 -25.47 24.18
C LYS A 361 20.02 -24.83 25.46
N GLU A 362 18.74 -24.48 25.53
CA GLU A 362 18.15 -23.81 26.70
C GLU A 362 17.82 -24.78 27.84
N GLN A 363 17.74 -26.08 27.58
CA GLN A 363 17.50 -27.11 28.61
C GLN A 363 18.60 -27.22 29.69
N GLY A 364 19.74 -26.53 29.51
CA GLY A 364 20.83 -26.46 30.50
C GLY A 364 20.81 -25.23 31.42
N GLU A 365 19.96 -24.22 31.18
CA GLU A 365 19.89 -23.01 32.00
C GLU A 365 18.57 -22.90 32.80
N PRO A 366 18.61 -22.40 34.05
CA PRO A 366 17.41 -22.28 34.89
C PRO A 366 16.37 -21.34 34.28
N PRO A 367 15.07 -21.61 34.52
CA PRO A 367 13.95 -21.00 33.79
C PRO A 367 13.88 -19.50 34.06
N ARG A 368 14.11 -18.70 33.02
CA ARG A 368 13.84 -17.26 33.01
C ARG A 368 12.47 -17.04 32.37
N ASP A 369 11.44 -17.15 33.23
CA ASP A 369 9.98 -17.23 33.03
C ASP A 369 9.33 -16.27 31.98
N ARG A 370 10.04 -15.26 31.47
CA ARG A 370 9.49 -14.29 30.49
C ARG A 370 9.95 -14.47 29.04
N ARG A 371 11.02 -15.23 28.79
CA ARG A 371 11.56 -15.39 27.42
C ARG A 371 10.83 -16.47 26.59
N GLY A 372 10.27 -17.48 27.25
CA GLY A 372 9.56 -18.59 26.59
C GLY A 372 8.33 -18.12 25.78
N GLN A 373 7.49 -17.26 26.36
CA GLN A 373 6.30 -16.75 25.66
C GLN A 373 6.63 -15.94 24.40
N ILE A 374 7.74 -15.18 24.39
CA ILE A 374 8.14 -14.39 23.23
C ILE A 374 8.65 -15.28 22.10
N ALA A 375 9.38 -16.35 22.43
CA ALA A 375 9.90 -17.29 21.44
C ALA A 375 8.76 -18.06 20.74
N GLU A 376 7.76 -18.50 21.49
CA GLU A 376 6.59 -19.20 20.95
C GLU A 376 5.75 -18.29 20.03
N LEU A 377 5.57 -17.02 20.43
CA LEU A 377 4.84 -16.03 19.65
C LEU A 377 5.56 -15.65 18.35
N LEU A 378 6.90 -15.57 18.37
CA LEU A 378 7.73 -15.32 17.19
C LEU A 378 7.73 -16.50 16.20
N SER A 379 7.75 -17.74 16.70
CA SER A 379 7.69 -18.95 15.86
C SER A 379 6.36 -19.05 15.11
N ASN A 380 5.24 -18.89 15.82
CA ASN A 380 3.90 -18.90 15.21
C ASN A 380 3.72 -17.79 14.18
N PHE A 381 4.31 -16.61 14.44
CA PHE A 381 4.29 -15.50 13.48
C PHE A 381 5.06 -15.81 12.19
N SER A 382 6.21 -16.48 12.29
CA SER A 382 7.03 -16.86 11.13
C SER A 382 6.29 -17.82 10.19
N ILE A 383 5.66 -18.87 10.75
CA ILE A 383 4.93 -19.89 9.97
C ILE A 383 3.75 -19.27 9.22
N VAL A 384 2.96 -18.42 9.87
CA VAL A 384 1.79 -17.77 9.24
C VAL A 384 2.23 -16.83 8.13
N MET A 385 3.29 -16.05 8.34
CA MET A 385 3.86 -15.18 7.31
C MET A 385 4.39 -15.97 6.11
N PHE A 386 5.06 -17.10 6.36
CA PHE A 386 5.60 -17.95 5.31
C PHE A 386 4.50 -18.67 4.51
N LEU A 387 3.47 -19.17 5.19
CA LEU A 387 2.30 -19.80 4.55
C LEU A 387 1.51 -18.79 3.71
N SER A 388 1.24 -17.61 4.26
CA SER A 388 0.54 -16.54 3.52
C SER A 388 1.32 -16.07 2.30
N PHE A 389 2.65 -15.92 2.40
CA PHE A 389 3.53 -15.63 1.27
C PHE A 389 3.47 -16.73 0.20
N SER A 390 3.48 -18.00 0.61
CA SER A 390 3.43 -19.14 -0.31
C SER A 390 2.11 -19.22 -1.06
N VAL A 391 0.98 -19.04 -0.37
CA VAL A 391 -0.35 -18.95 -0.98
C VAL A 391 -0.43 -17.79 -1.97
N ALA A 392 0.11 -16.62 -1.60
CA ALA A 392 0.17 -15.46 -2.49
C ALA A 392 1.00 -15.75 -3.75
N MET A 393 2.17 -16.38 -3.61
CA MET A 393 3.05 -16.75 -4.73
C MET A 393 2.39 -17.75 -5.68
N VAL A 394 1.74 -18.79 -5.14
CA VAL A 394 0.99 -19.76 -5.96
C VAL A 394 -0.15 -19.08 -6.70
N ALA A 395 -0.88 -18.18 -6.04
CA ALA A 395 -1.97 -17.46 -6.69
C ALA A 395 -1.50 -16.49 -7.79
N ILE A 396 -0.32 -15.89 -7.64
CA ILE A 396 0.33 -15.06 -8.68
C ILE A 396 0.75 -15.93 -9.87
N LEU A 397 1.42 -17.06 -9.61
CA LEU A 397 1.81 -18.00 -10.66
C LEU A 397 0.59 -18.53 -11.41
N PHE A 398 -0.50 -18.80 -10.70
CA PHE A 398 -1.74 -19.24 -11.30
C PHE A 398 -2.34 -18.19 -12.25
N ALA A 399 -2.32 -16.90 -11.87
CA ALA A 399 -2.73 -15.82 -12.77
C ALA A 399 -1.88 -15.76 -14.04
N PHE A 400 -0.56 -15.80 -13.89
CA PHE A 400 0.33 -15.83 -15.05
C PHE A 400 0.08 -17.06 -15.92
N TYR A 401 -0.03 -18.23 -15.30
CA TYR A 401 -0.34 -19.47 -16.00
C TYR A 401 -1.65 -19.37 -16.78
N THR A 402 -2.70 -18.75 -16.20
CA THR A 402 -3.98 -18.53 -16.87
C THR A 402 -3.80 -17.74 -18.15
N ASP A 403 -3.07 -16.62 -18.12
CA ASP A 403 -2.87 -15.78 -19.31
C ASP A 403 -2.11 -16.52 -20.42
N TRP A 404 -1.06 -17.26 -20.06
CA TRP A 404 -0.25 -18.03 -21.02
C TRP A 404 -0.98 -19.28 -21.53
N ALA A 405 -1.78 -19.95 -20.70
CA ALA A 405 -2.58 -21.10 -21.11
C ALA A 405 -3.69 -20.69 -22.08
N LEU A 406 -4.38 -19.59 -21.81
CA LEU A 406 -5.39 -19.02 -22.71
C LEU A 406 -4.76 -18.58 -24.04
N ALA A 407 -3.61 -17.91 -24.01
CA ALA A 407 -2.82 -17.58 -25.20
C ALA A 407 -2.43 -18.82 -26.02
N ALA A 408 -1.95 -19.87 -25.35
CA ALA A 408 -1.61 -21.12 -26.02
C ALA A 408 -2.83 -21.80 -26.67
N VAL A 409 -4.03 -21.71 -26.05
CA VAL A 409 -5.29 -22.22 -26.61
C VAL A 409 -5.79 -21.36 -27.77
N ALA A 410 -5.62 -20.03 -27.69
CA ALA A 410 -5.94 -19.10 -28.78
C ALA A 410 -5.03 -19.28 -30.01
N GLY A 411 -3.88 -19.93 -29.84
CA GLY A 411 -2.85 -20.03 -30.87
C GLY A 411 -2.01 -18.77 -31.02
N ASP A 412 -2.21 -17.76 -30.16
CA ASP A 412 -1.51 -16.48 -30.17
C ASP A 412 -0.79 -16.26 -28.84
N LEU A 413 0.54 -16.20 -28.88
CA LEU A 413 1.41 -16.07 -27.70
C LEU A 413 1.90 -14.62 -27.50
N LEU A 414 1.59 -13.71 -28.42
CA LEU A 414 2.10 -12.33 -28.42
C LEU A 414 1.19 -11.35 -27.67
#